data_AF-A0A970V230-F1
#
_entry.id   AF-A0A970V230-F1
#
_cell.length_a   1.000
_cell.length_b   1.000
_cell.length_c   1.000
_cell.angle_alpha   90.00
_cell.angle_beta   90.00
_cell.angle_gamma   90.00
#
_symmetry.space_group_name_H-M   'P 1'
#
loop_
_entity.id
_entity.type
_entity.pdbx_description
1 polymer ?
#
loop_
_entity_poly.entity_id
_entity_poly.type
_entity_poly.pdbx_seq_one_letter_code
_entity_poly.pdbx_strand_id
1 'polypeptide(L)'
;MATGMVRAGQARLAGVGRMALAYPDFARDLVERGELAPEKVCITCSACSELMRGGGPVGCVVRDPEVYRPFFLAQKRNESQS
;
A
#
# COMPACT_ATOMS: atom_id res chain seq x y z
N MET A 1 -10.65 -1.44 -10.64
CA MET A 1 -11.66 -0.35 -10.69
C MET A 1 -11.16 0.88 -11.45
N ALA A 2 -9.98 1.44 -11.14
CA ALA A 2 -9.47 2.67 -11.77
C ALA A 2 -9.41 2.65 -13.30
N THR A 3 -8.87 1.59 -13.93
CA THR A 3 -8.71 1.51 -15.39
C THR A 3 -10.04 1.56 -16.16
N GLY A 4 -11.11 0.98 -15.60
CA GLY A 4 -12.44 1.00 -16.21
C GLY A 4 -13.07 2.39 -16.20
N MET A 5 -12.91 3.14 -15.10
CA MET A 5 -13.45 4.50 -14.97
C MET A 5 -12.72 5.51 -15.85
N VAL A 6 -11.39 5.38 -16.00
CA VAL A 6 -10.61 6.22 -16.92
C VAL A 6 -10.99 5.95 -18.37
N ARG A 7 -11.12 4.68 -18.75
CA ARG A 7 -11.55 4.30 -20.11
C ARG A 7 -12.99 4.72 -20.44
N ALA A 8 -13.87 4.72 -19.44
CA ALA A 8 -15.25 5.19 -19.58
C ALA A 8 -15.39 6.73 -19.51
N GLY A 9 -14.27 7.48 -19.39
CA GLY A 9 -14.29 8.95 -19.27
C GLY A 9 -14.85 9.48 -17.94
N GLN A 10 -15.10 8.60 -16.98
CA GLN A 10 -15.69 8.94 -15.68
C GLN A 10 -14.66 9.46 -14.67
N ALA A 11 -13.37 9.26 -14.94
CA ALA A 11 -12.28 9.78 -14.14
C ALA A 11 -11.13 10.23 -15.04
N ARG A 12 -10.60 11.43 -14.79
CA ARG A 12 -9.42 11.96 -15.51
C ARG A 12 -8.11 11.66 -14.79
N LEU A 13 -8.19 11.33 -13.50
CA LEU A 13 -7.05 11.00 -12.63
C LEU A 13 -7.44 9.83 -11.73
N ALA A 14 -6.48 8.96 -11.43
CA ALA A 14 -6.61 7.86 -10.48
C ALA A 14 -5.61 8.05 -9.34
N GLY A 15 -6.10 8.49 -8.17
CA GLY A 15 -5.28 8.64 -6.97
C GLY A 15 -4.99 7.29 -6.30
N VAL A 16 -3.75 7.09 -5.85
CA VAL A 16 -3.34 5.87 -5.14
C VAL A 16 -2.68 6.20 -3.80
N GLY A 17 -3.23 5.64 -2.71
CA GLY A 17 -2.67 5.79 -1.36
C GLY A 17 -1.89 4.55 -0.94
N ARG A 18 -2.61 3.52 -0.47
CA ARG A 18 -2.01 2.23 -0.03
C ARG A 18 -1.16 1.54 -1.10
N MET A 19 -1.48 1.75 -2.37
CA MET A 19 -0.70 1.20 -3.48
C MET A 19 0.63 1.93 -3.68
N ALA A 20 0.74 3.22 -3.35
CA ALA A 20 2.03 3.92 -3.38
C ALA A 20 3.00 3.37 -2.31
N LEU A 21 2.47 2.92 -1.15
CA LEU A 21 3.27 2.27 -0.11
C LEU A 21 3.68 0.84 -0.46
N ALA A 22 2.82 0.10 -1.15
CA ALA A 22 3.07 -1.29 -1.52
C ALA A 22 3.90 -1.42 -2.82
N TYR A 23 3.76 -0.44 -3.71
CA TYR A 23 4.27 -0.49 -5.07
C TYR A 23 4.65 0.94 -5.52
N PRO A 24 5.78 1.49 -5.05
CA PRO A 24 6.18 2.85 -5.36
C PRO A 24 6.41 3.08 -6.87
N ASP A 25 6.91 2.06 -7.58
CA ASP A 25 7.18 2.11 -9.01
C ASP A 25 5.97 1.79 -9.90
N PHE A 26 4.75 1.70 -9.34
CA PHE A 26 3.56 1.30 -10.10
C PHE A 26 3.32 2.16 -11.34
N ALA A 27 3.61 3.46 -11.26
CA ALA A 27 3.40 4.40 -12.36
C ALA A 27 4.36 4.11 -13.52
N ARG A 28 5.61 3.74 -13.20
CA ARG A 28 6.61 3.38 -14.19
C ARG A 28 6.24 2.07 -14.89
N ASP A 29 5.93 1.03 -14.12
CA ASP A 29 5.57 -0.28 -14.67
C ASP A 29 4.28 -0.16 -15.52
N LEU A 30 3.32 0.67 -15.11
CA LEU A 30 2.11 0.93 -15.88
C LEU A 30 2.40 1.64 -17.23
N VAL A 31 3.39 2.53 -17.28
CA VAL A 31 3.78 3.23 -18.53
C VAL A 31 4.63 2.34 -19.43
N GLU A 32 5.60 1.61 -18.87
CA GLU A 32 6.54 0.79 -19.64
C GLU A 32 5.91 -0.53 -20.12
N ARG A 33 5.06 -1.16 -19.30
CA ARG A 33 4.50 -2.50 -19.56
C ARG A 33 3.01 -2.47 -19.89
N GLY A 34 2.32 -1.37 -19.58
CA GLY A 34 0.86 -1.25 -19.75
C GLY A 34 0.05 -2.00 -18.69
N GLU A 35 0.71 -2.62 -17.70
CA GLU A 35 0.09 -3.44 -16.68
C GLU A 35 0.78 -3.29 -15.31
N LEU A 36 0.06 -3.64 -14.25
CA LEU A 36 0.59 -3.68 -12.88
C LEU A 36 1.01 -5.09 -12.53
N ALA A 37 2.19 -5.26 -11.93
CA ALA A 37 2.64 -6.55 -11.40
C ALA A 37 1.74 -7.00 -10.22
N PRO A 38 0.93 -8.07 -10.37
CA PRO A 38 -0.03 -8.49 -9.33
C PRO A 38 0.62 -8.79 -7.98
N GLU A 39 1.85 -9.29 -8.02
CA GLU A 39 2.67 -9.61 -6.85
C GLU A 39 3.17 -8.39 -6.09
N LYS A 40 3.05 -7.17 -6.64
CA LYS A 40 3.39 -5.92 -5.94
C LYS A 40 2.15 -5.14 -5.49
N VAL A 41 0.99 -5.40 -6.11
CA VAL A 41 -0.27 -4.70 -5.81
C VAL A 41 -0.67 -4.85 -4.34
N CYS A 42 -1.26 -3.78 -3.77
CA CYS A 42 -1.78 -3.77 -2.42
C CYS A 42 -2.91 -4.79 -2.22
N ILE A 43 -2.79 -5.62 -1.18
CA ILE A 43 -3.80 -6.64 -0.82
C ILE A 43 -4.86 -6.13 0.18
N THR A 44 -4.90 -4.82 0.44
CA THR A 44 -5.88 -4.16 1.34
C THR A 44 -5.90 -4.66 2.79
N CYS A 45 -4.78 -5.19 3.31
CA CYS A 45 -4.68 -5.73 4.68
C CYS A 45 -4.75 -4.71 5.83
N SER A 46 -4.73 -3.40 5.54
CA SER A 46 -4.83 -2.30 6.52
C SER A 46 -3.68 -2.15 7.54
N ALA A 47 -2.64 -3.00 7.50
CA ALA A 47 -1.48 -2.90 8.40
C ALA A 47 -0.75 -1.53 8.34
N CYS A 48 -0.72 -0.89 7.18
CA CYS A 48 -0.19 0.48 7.03
C CYS A 48 -0.99 1.52 7.83
N SER A 49 -2.31 1.36 7.91
CA SER A 49 -3.18 2.24 8.71
C SER A 49 -3.03 1.97 10.21
N GLU A 50 -2.77 0.73 10.60
CA GLU A 50 -2.46 0.38 11.99
C GLU A 50 -1.14 1.05 12.43
N LEU A 51 -0.07 0.93 11.65
CA LEU A 51 1.21 1.62 11.90
C LEU A 51 1.02 3.14 12.05
N MET A 52 0.22 3.74 11.16
CA MET A 52 -0.09 5.16 11.19
C MET A 52 -0.79 5.56 12.49
N ARG A 53 -1.72 4.73 12.99
CA ARG A 53 -2.42 4.98 14.26
C ARG A 53 -1.53 4.83 15.49
N GLY A 54 -0.55 3.93 15.43
CA GLY A 54 0.45 3.78 16.49
C GLY A 54 1.49 4.88 16.53
N GLY A 55 1.46 5.86 15.62
CA GLY A 55 2.44 6.94 15.53
C GLY A 55 3.83 6.48 15.07
N GLY A 56 3.93 5.25 14.54
CA GLY A 56 5.17 4.66 14.04
C GLY A 56 5.46 5.02 12.57
N PRO A 57 6.63 4.61 12.05
CA PRO A 57 6.95 4.76 10.64
C PRO A 57 5.95 4.01 9.76
N VAL A 58 5.36 4.70 8.79
CA VAL A 58 4.31 4.17 7.91
C VAL A 58 4.90 3.57 6.65
N GLY A 59 4.50 2.34 6.33
CA GLY A 59 4.81 1.68 5.06
C GLY A 59 4.09 0.36 4.89
N CYS A 60 4.53 -0.46 3.93
CA CYS A 60 3.87 -1.72 3.63
C CYS A 60 4.49 -2.90 4.37
N VAL A 61 3.81 -3.41 5.41
CA VAL A 61 4.26 -4.58 6.18
C VAL A 61 4.38 -5.86 5.34
N VAL A 62 3.60 -5.98 4.26
CA VAL A 62 3.57 -7.17 3.41
C VAL A 62 4.64 -7.15 2.33
N ARG A 63 4.93 -5.97 1.77
CA ARG A 63 5.89 -5.81 0.65
C ARG A 63 7.31 -5.50 1.13
N ASP A 64 7.44 -4.79 2.26
CA ASP A 64 8.71 -4.47 2.91
C ASP A 64 8.72 -4.99 4.37
N PRO A 65 8.61 -6.32 4.58
CA PRO A 65 8.50 -6.88 5.92
C PRO A 65 9.76 -6.64 6.75
N GLU A 66 10.94 -6.63 6.15
CA GLU A 66 12.20 -6.40 6.87
C GLU A 66 12.25 -5.05 7.59
N VAL A 67 11.63 -4.04 6.96
CA VAL A 67 11.58 -2.67 7.49
C VAL A 67 10.40 -2.49 8.44
N TYR A 68 9.19 -2.86 8.03
CA TYR A 68 7.97 -2.45 8.76
C TYR A 68 7.40 -3.51 9.72
N ARG A 69 7.74 -4.80 9.54
CA ARG A 69 7.25 -5.86 10.43
C ARG A 69 7.73 -5.69 11.88
N PRO A 70 8.99 -5.29 12.17
CA PRO A 70 9.43 -5.06 13.55
C PRO A 70 8.58 -4.01 14.27
N PHE A 71 8.29 -2.88 13.61
CA PHE A 71 7.44 -1.81 14.17
C PHE A 71 6.00 -2.28 14.38
N PHE A 72 5.45 -3.02 13.41
CA PHE A 72 4.09 -3.54 13.50
C PHE A 72 3.92 -4.51 14.69
N LEU A 73 4.89 -5.40 14.89
CA LEU A 73 4.88 -6.33 16.03
C LEU A 73 5.11 -5.61 17.37
N ALA A 74 6.00 -4.63 17.40
CA ALA A 74 6.22 -3.81 18.60
C ALA A 74 4.93 -3.09 19.01
N GLN A 75 4.20 -2.51 18.05
CA GLN A 75 2.90 -1.88 18.32
C GLN A 75 1.87 -2.88 18.84
N LYS A 76 1.70 -4.03 18.18
CA LYS A 76 0.76 -5.08 18.62
C LYS A 76 1.04 -5.53 20.07
N ARG A 77 2.31 -5.64 20.45
CA ARG A 77 2.73 -5.99 21.83
C ARG A 77 2.38 -4.91 22.84
N ASN A 78 2.39 -3.64 22.45
CA ASN A 78 2.01 -2.52 23.32
C ASN A 78 0.48 -2.42 23.45
N GLU A 79 -0.27 -2.67 22.39
CA GLU A 79 -1.75 -2.72 22.42
C GLU A 79 -2.28 -3.86 23.29
N SER A 80 -1.59 -5.00 23.32
CA SER A 80 -2.01 -6.19 24.10
C SER A 80 -1.79 -6.04 25.62
N GLN A 81 -1.18 -4.95 26.07
CA GLN A 81 -0.90 -4.66 27.48
C GLN A 81 -1.79 -3.54 28.04
N SER A 82 -2.77 -3.05 27.26
CA SER A 82 -3.71 -1.99 27.68
C SER A 82 -5.13 -2.51 27.85
#